data_AF-W2JZN9-F1
#
_entry.id   AF-W2JZN9-F1
#
_cell.length_a   1.000
_cell.length_b   1.000
_cell.length_c   1.000
_cell.angle_alpha   90.00
_cell.angle_beta   90.00
_cell.angle_gamma   90.00
#
_symmetry.space_group_name_H-M   'P 1'
#
loop_
_entity.id
_entity.type
_entity.pdbx_description
1 polymer ?
#
loop_
_entity_poly.entity_id
_entity_poly.type
_entity_poly.pdbx_seq_one_letter_code
_entity_poly.pdbx_strand_id
1 'polypeptide(L)' 'HEVQPHLLRRAKHERVKSLAKDLEKFEGVTKELQKSTLTLSAVRRLFGQVVKEFPALKTRLAGTAPIVNNPN' A
#
# COMPACT_ATOMS: atom_id res chain seq x y z
N HIS A 1 5.61 38.81 -7.25
CA HIS A 1 6.21 37.81 -6.33
C HIS A 1 5.18 36.82 -5.76
N GLU A 2 4.10 36.49 -6.47
CA GLU A 2 2.98 35.70 -5.89
C GLU A 2 2.84 34.26 -6.42
N VAL A 3 3.75 33.79 -7.27
CA VAL A 3 3.61 32.47 -7.93
C VAL A 3 3.93 31.31 -6.97
N GLN A 4 4.79 31.51 -5.98
CA GLN A 4 5.29 30.42 -5.11
C GLN A 4 4.20 29.75 -4.24
N PRO A 5 3.28 30.47 -3.56
CA PRO A 5 2.24 29.84 -2.73
C PRO A 5 1.30 28.92 -3.53
N HIS A 6 0.95 29.30 -4.76
CA HIS A 6 0.07 28.51 -5.61
C HIS A 6 0.74 27.23 -6.09
N LEU A 7 2.03 27.27 -6.43
CA LEU A 7 2.81 26.09 -6.79
C LEU A 7 2.94 25.11 -5.63
N LEU A 8 3.16 25.60 -4.40
CA LEU A 8 3.19 24.76 -3.20
C LEU A 8 1.84 24.10 -2.93
N ARG A 9 0.74 24.83 -3.08
CA ARG A 9 -0.63 24.30 -2.94
C ARG A 9 -0.90 23.22 -3.99
N ARG A 10 -0.49 23.43 -5.25
CA ARG A 10 -0.63 22.44 -6.32
C ARG A 10 0.20 21.19 -6.04
N ALA A 11 1.46 21.33 -5.63
CA ALA A 11 2.32 20.20 -5.26
C ALA A 11 1.73 19.38 -4.10
N LYS A 12 1.15 20.05 -3.08
CA LYS A 12 0.43 19.36 -2.00
C LYS A 12 -0.80 18.62 -2.52
N HIS A 13 -1.59 19.23 -3.39
CA HIS A 13 -2.78 18.59 -3.97
C HIS A 13 -2.42 17.33 -4.77
N GLU A 14 -1.37 17.38 -5.59
CA GLU A 14 -0.90 16.20 -6.33
C GLU A 14 -0.42 15.07 -5.41
N ARG A 15 0.28 15.41 -4.32
CA ARG A 15 0.69 14.42 -3.31
C ARG A 15 -0.51 13.74 -2.65
N VAL A 16 -1.53 14.52 -2.27
CA VAL A 16 -2.77 13.99 -1.69
C VAL A 16 -3.48 13.08 -2.69
N LYS A 17 -3.55 13.48 -3.95
CA LYS A 17 -4.17 12.68 -5.02
C LYS A 17 -3.42 11.36 -5.25
N SER A 18 -2.09 11.38 -5.21
CA SER A 18 -1.27 10.16 -5.30
C SER A 18 -1.54 9.24 -4.11
N LEU A 19 -1.52 9.79 -2.89
CA LEU A 19 -1.80 9.02 -1.68
C LEU A 19 -3.18 8.38 -1.71
N ALA A 20 -4.21 9.11 -2.16
CA ALA A 20 -5.57 8.57 -2.29
C ALA A 20 -5.62 7.34 -3.21
N LYS A 21 -4.91 7.38 -4.36
CA LYS A 21 -4.80 6.24 -5.28
C LYS A 21 -4.08 5.04 -4.65
N ASP A 22 -3.04 5.30 -3.86
CA ASP A 22 -2.30 4.23 -3.20
C ASP A 22 -3.15 3.58 -2.09
N LEU A 23 -3.94 4.37 -1.36
CA LEU A 23 -4.90 3.86 -0.37
C LEU A 23 -6.01 3.02 -1.01
N GLU A 24 -6.54 3.44 -2.17
CA GLU A 24 -7.53 2.67 -2.92
C GLU A 24 -7.00 1.28 -3.33
N LYS A 25 -5.72 1.20 -3.76
CA LYS A 25 -5.06 -0.08 -4.04
C LYS A 25 -4.96 -0.96 -2.80
N PHE A 26 -4.56 -0.39 -1.65
CA PHE A 26 -4.50 -1.13 -0.40
C PHE A 26 -5.87 -1.61 0.06
N GLU A 27 -6.93 -0.81 -0.12
CA GLU A 27 -8.30 -1.24 0.15
C GLU A 27 -8.71 -2.43 -0.73
N GLY A 28 -8.33 -2.44 -2.01
CA GLY A 28 -8.55 -3.59 -2.89
C GLY A 28 -7.86 -4.85 -2.38
N VAL A 29 -6.61 -4.73 -1.94
CA VAL A 29 -5.83 -5.83 -1.35
C VAL A 29 -6.50 -6.35 -0.06
N THR A 30 -6.96 -5.47 0.84
CA THR A 30 -7.61 -5.91 2.08
C THR A 30 -8.95 -6.59 1.83
N LYS A 31 -9.75 -6.10 0.87
CA LYS A 31 -10.99 -6.77 0.43
C LYS A 31 -10.70 -8.17 -0.12
N GLU A 32 -9.63 -8.34 -0.89
CA GLU A 32 -9.24 -9.65 -1.40
C GLU A 32 -8.85 -10.60 -0.26
N LEU A 33 -8.06 -10.12 0.72
CA LEU A 33 -7.65 -10.89 1.90
C LEU A 33 -8.83 -11.38 2.76
N GLN A 34 -9.96 -10.67 2.73
CA GLN A 34 -11.16 -11.02 3.49
C GLN A 34 -12.01 -12.12 2.83
N LYS A 35 -11.69 -12.53 1.59
CA LYS A 35 -12.46 -13.58 0.91
C LYS A 35 -12.18 -14.95 1.53
N SER A 36 -13.24 -15.68 1.88
CA SER A 36 -13.17 -17.04 2.43
C SER A 36 -12.60 -18.08 1.46
N THR A 37 -12.62 -17.78 0.16
CA THR A 37 -12.09 -18.64 -0.90
C THR A 37 -10.60 -18.41 -1.18
N LEU A 38 -9.96 -17.48 -0.48
CA LEU A 38 -8.58 -17.10 -0.75
C LEU A 38 -7.61 -18.19 -0.28
N THR A 39 -6.78 -18.68 -1.20
CA THR A 39 -5.75 -19.67 -0.89
C THR A 39 -4.47 -19.00 -0.41
N LEU A 40 -3.66 -19.72 0.37
CA LEU A 40 -2.36 -19.22 0.84
C LEU A 40 -1.41 -18.84 -0.31
N SER A 41 -1.46 -19.58 -1.43
CA SER A 41 -0.67 -19.26 -2.62
C SER A 41 -1.13 -17.96 -3.28
N ALA A 42 -2.44 -17.69 -3.27
CA ALA A 42 -3.00 -16.42 -3.73
C ALA A 42 -2.60 -15.24 -2.82
N VAL A 43 -2.63 -15.42 -1.49
CA VAL A 43 -2.10 -14.43 -0.53
C VAL A 43 -0.66 -14.08 -0.85
N ARG A 44 0.20 -15.08 -1.09
CA ARG A 44 1.62 -14.85 -1.42
C ARG A 44 1.80 -14.06 -2.72
N ARG A 45 0.98 -14.34 -3.74
CA ARG A 45 1.00 -13.58 -5.01
C ARG A 45 0.55 -12.14 -4.80
N LEU A 46 -0.50 -11.94 -4.01
CA LEU A 46 -1.02 -10.62 -3.66
C LEU A 46 0.02 -9.77 -2.93
N PHE A 47 0.67 -10.32 -1.90
CA PHE A 47 1.77 -9.65 -1.20
C PHE A 47 2.98 -9.40 -2.09
N GLY A 48 3.32 -10.34 -2.99
CA GLY A 48 4.37 -10.13 -3.98
C GLY A 48 4.09 -8.94 -4.90
N GLN A 49 2.84 -8.78 -5.34
CA GLN A 49 2.42 -7.63 -6.14
C GLN A 49 2.51 -6.32 -5.34
N VAL A 50 2.04 -6.32 -4.10
CA VAL A 50 2.16 -5.16 -3.20
C VAL A 50 3.61 -4.77 -2.99
N VAL A 51 4.53 -5.72 -2.76
CA VAL A 51 5.96 -5.42 -2.59
C VAL A 51 6.60 -4.90 -3.88
N LYS A 52 6.16 -5.38 -5.05
CA LYS A 52 6.65 -4.88 -6.34
C LYS A 52 6.30 -3.40 -6.54
N GLU A 53 5.09 -3.01 -6.12
CA GLU A 53 4.59 -1.64 -6.26
C GLU A 53 5.02 -0.73 -5.11
N PHE A 54 5.18 -1.28 -3.90
CA PHE A 54 5.58 -0.59 -2.68
C PHE A 54 6.78 -1.31 -2.03
N PRO A 55 8.01 -1.13 -2.56
CA PRO A 55 9.19 -1.84 -2.08
C PRO A 55 9.50 -1.63 -0.59
N ALA A 56 9.07 -0.50 -0.02
CA ALA A 56 9.21 -0.19 1.40
C ALA A 56 8.51 -1.23 2.32
N LEU A 57 7.48 -1.93 1.82
CA LEU A 57 6.74 -2.95 2.57
C LEU A 57 7.43 -4.31 2.57
N LYS A 58 8.54 -4.49 1.86
CA LYS A 58 9.26 -5.78 1.76
C LYS A 58 9.62 -6.36 3.12
N THR A 59 10.02 -5.54 4.09
CA THR A 59 10.39 -5.99 5.44
C THR A 59 9.21 -6.52 6.25
N ARG A 60 7.96 -6.24 5.82
CA ARG A 60 6.73 -6.64 6.50
C ARG A 60 5.94 -7.72 5.75
N LEU A 61 6.04 -7.76 4.41
CA LEU A 61 5.23 -8.63 3.56
C LEU A 61 6.01 -9.71 2.80
N ALA A 62 7.35 -9.67 2.82
CA ALA A 62 8.14 -10.75 2.22
C ALA A 62 7.89 -12.09 2.92
N GLY A 63 8.10 -13.20 2.20
CA GLY A 63 7.99 -14.53 2.79
C GLY A 63 9.00 -14.83 3.89
N THR A 64 10.04 -14.01 4.03
CA THR A 64 11.04 -14.07 5.11
C THR A 64 10.82 -12.98 6.16
N ALA A 65 9.74 -12.20 6.06
CA ALA A 65 9.45 -11.16 7.04
C ALA A 65 9.14 -11.83 8.39
N PRO A 66 9.62 -11.26 9.51
CA PRO A 66 9.27 -11.75 10.83
C PRO A 66 7.75 -11.71 10.98
N ILE A 67 7.15 -12.83 11.40
CA ILE A 67 5.76 -12.80 11.86
C ILE A 67 5.76 -11.95 13.11
N VAL A 68 5.23 -10.73 13.02
CA VAL A 68 5.00 -9.90 14.18
C VAL A 68 3.87 -10.59 14.94
N ASN A 69 4.21 -11.32 15.99
CA ASN A 69 3.20 -11.74 16.97
C ASN A 69 2.59 -10.44 17.50
N ASN A 70 1.36 -10.14 17.11
CA ASN A 70 0.58 -9.13 17.78
C ASN A 70 0.14 -9.76 19.10
N PRO A 71 0.74 -9.42 20.25
CA PRO A 71 0.36 -10.00 21.53
C PRO A 71 -0.88 -9.25 22.02
N ASN A 72 -2.02 -9.49 21.37
CA ASN A 72 -3.36 -9.06 21.78
C ASN A 72 -4.39 -9.91 21.05
#